data_AF-A0A1H9VN95-F1
#
_entry.id   AF-A0A1H9VN95-F1
#
_cell.length_a   1.000
_cell.length_b   1.000
_cell.length_c   1.000
_cell.angle_alpha   90.00
_cell.angle_beta   90.00
_cell.angle_gamma   90.00
#
_symmetry.space_group_name_H-M   'P 1'
#
loop_
_entity.id
_entity.type
_entity.pdbx_description
1 polymer ?
#
loop_
_entity_poly.entity_id
_entity_poly.type
_entity_poly.pdbx_seq_one_letter_code
_entity_poly.pdbx_strand_id
1 'polypeptide(L)'
;MHAAIAPAGVLVDERRALYRLAGEIFTPDARLSDKLLDHPVVRYELGRALAGHDDDLTTDTLLDAARLDVRDAAGVAVVSDPAASDKLATALRIIAPAGSRPQVLTEADGDRFAAALALVAEAVRLFRRLAPEMSDDLLAHLTLFAVLKAETSGGVVSASTRYLPGLVLIDEPASAIEIAEALVHECSHLKFFDFAVTREFLDGERAERAEHFVNSWSKVMWPLEQTFAAWHAYTALAQFYRACGTQELGPVSLLPKAHDRAAEIGRWLLDHESDLHTDARWLLRALLGVPADHDETRAESGGAAAHDGAEPPRHLALVPGVRYARAASGRVVVTKATRPLDIFWLDADSSWVMSQLRVEGATIDCASLLAAATEDWRVTEGVAIRRLSAVLESLRQSFLIELIDDLSHCEQEQEQGSIT
;
A
#
# COMPACT_ATOMS: atom_id res chain seq x y z
N MET A 1 4.96 -16.20 4.16
CA MET A 1 3.48 -16.05 4.07
C MET A 1 3.09 -14.80 3.31
N HIS A 2 3.55 -13.60 3.72
CA HIS A 2 3.28 -12.36 2.98
C HIS A 2 3.56 -12.46 1.48
N ALA A 3 4.69 -13.07 1.10
CA ALA A 3 5.08 -13.26 -0.31
C ALA A 3 4.09 -14.07 -1.16
N ALA A 4 3.17 -14.84 -0.55
CA ALA A 4 2.12 -15.55 -1.29
C ALA A 4 0.96 -14.63 -1.72
N ILE A 5 0.74 -13.52 -1.02
CA ILE A 5 -0.13 -12.43 -1.49
C ILE A 5 0.66 -11.60 -2.49
N ALA A 6 1.79 -11.06 -2.04
CA ALA A 6 2.70 -10.27 -2.85
C ALA A 6 4.08 -10.18 -2.16
N PRO A 7 5.18 -10.48 -2.87
CA PRO A 7 6.52 -10.18 -2.38
C PRO A 7 6.70 -8.68 -2.11
N ALA A 8 7.54 -8.31 -1.14
CA ALA A 8 7.74 -6.91 -0.76
C ALA A 8 8.09 -5.98 -1.94
N GLY A 9 8.98 -6.43 -2.84
CA GLY A 9 9.34 -5.66 -4.05
C GLY A 9 8.16 -5.41 -4.99
N VAL A 10 7.21 -6.35 -5.07
CA VAL A 10 5.98 -6.20 -5.88
C VAL A 10 5.04 -5.19 -5.24
N LEU A 11 4.85 -5.23 -3.91
CA LEU A 11 4.02 -4.24 -3.20
C LEU A 11 4.58 -2.82 -3.34
N VAL A 12 5.89 -2.66 -3.18
CA VAL A 12 6.57 -1.37 -3.33
C VAL A 12 6.39 -0.82 -4.74
N ASP A 13 6.56 -1.66 -5.76
CA ASP A 13 6.38 -1.27 -7.16
C ASP A 13 4.93 -0.91 -7.49
N GLU A 14 3.96 -1.70 -7.02
CA GLU A 14 2.54 -1.39 -7.18
C GLU A 14 2.17 -0.07 -6.50
N ARG A 15 2.61 0.13 -5.26
CA ARG A 15 2.47 1.42 -4.57
C ARG A 15 3.06 2.57 -5.37
N ARG A 16 4.26 2.40 -5.97
CA ARG A 16 4.86 3.42 -6.83
C ARG A 16 4.01 3.69 -8.07
N ALA A 17 3.40 2.67 -8.68
CA ALA A 17 2.49 2.89 -9.80
C ALA A 17 1.25 3.71 -9.40
N LEU A 18 0.66 3.46 -8.22
CA LEU A 18 -0.43 4.30 -7.66
C LEU A 18 0.00 5.76 -7.53
N TYR A 19 1.11 6.03 -6.84
CA TYR A 19 1.56 7.41 -6.64
C TYR A 19 2.09 8.07 -7.91
N ARG A 20 2.60 7.30 -8.87
CA ARG A 20 2.97 7.80 -10.19
C ARG A 20 1.74 8.28 -10.95
N LEU A 21 0.66 7.49 -10.95
CA LEU A 21 -0.61 7.91 -11.55
C LEU A 21 -1.14 9.18 -10.86
N ALA A 22 -1.10 9.25 -9.53
CA ALA A 22 -1.47 10.46 -8.80
C ALA A 22 -0.61 11.68 -9.20
N GLY A 23 0.70 11.50 -9.32
CA GLY A 23 1.63 12.53 -9.79
C GLY A 23 1.34 12.99 -11.22
N GLU A 24 0.98 12.09 -12.13
CA GLU A 24 0.60 12.43 -13.51
C GLU A 24 -0.72 13.22 -13.58
N ILE A 25 -1.64 12.99 -12.64
CA ILE A 25 -2.91 13.75 -12.54
C ILE A 25 -2.67 15.18 -12.07
N PHE A 26 -1.96 15.34 -10.94
CA PHE A 26 -1.82 16.64 -10.27
C PHE A 26 -0.62 17.45 -10.74
N THR A 27 0.44 16.78 -11.18
CA THR A 27 1.69 17.39 -11.62
C THR A 27 2.13 16.77 -12.95
N PRO A 28 1.37 16.94 -14.05
CA PRO A 28 1.60 16.22 -15.32
C PRO A 28 2.98 16.44 -15.94
N ASP A 29 3.61 17.59 -15.66
CA ASP A 29 4.96 17.90 -16.13
C ASP A 29 6.06 17.29 -15.25
N ALA A 30 5.71 16.77 -14.07
CA ALA A 30 6.65 16.17 -13.13
C ALA A 30 6.96 14.72 -13.50
N ARG A 31 8.22 14.46 -13.85
CA ARG A 31 8.75 13.09 -13.87
C ARG A 31 9.21 12.72 -12.47
N LEU A 32 8.29 12.22 -11.64
CA LEU A 32 8.61 11.76 -10.29
C LEU A 32 9.48 10.49 -10.33
N SER A 33 10.67 10.57 -9.76
CA SER A 33 11.53 9.39 -9.57
C SER A 33 10.96 8.44 -8.51
N ASP A 34 11.33 7.17 -8.57
CA ASP A 34 10.95 6.18 -7.55
C ASP A 34 11.32 6.62 -6.13
N LYS A 35 12.46 7.30 -5.95
CA LYS A 35 12.87 7.86 -4.65
C LYS A 35 11.88 8.91 -4.13
N LEU A 36 11.33 9.75 -5.00
CA LEU A 36 10.29 10.72 -4.63
C LEU A 36 8.97 10.02 -4.31
N LEU A 37 8.58 9.05 -5.13
CA LEU A 37 7.35 8.26 -4.93
C LEU A 37 7.38 7.45 -3.63
N ASP A 38 8.56 7.07 -3.14
CA ASP A 38 8.73 6.43 -1.83
C ASP A 38 8.78 7.44 -0.68
N HIS A 39 9.07 8.73 -0.92
CA HIS A 39 9.25 9.68 0.16
C HIS A 39 7.93 9.90 0.94
N PRO A 40 7.88 9.66 2.28
CA PRO A 40 6.63 9.71 3.05
C PRO A 40 5.87 11.03 2.95
N VAL A 41 6.58 12.16 2.93
CA VAL A 41 5.95 13.50 2.81
C VAL A 41 5.38 13.74 1.40
N VAL A 42 6.04 13.22 0.34
CA VAL A 42 5.52 13.30 -1.03
C VAL A 42 4.24 12.47 -1.14
N ARG A 43 4.25 11.26 -0.57
CA ARG A 43 3.06 10.39 -0.50
C ARG A 43 1.91 11.02 0.27
N TYR A 44 2.21 11.74 1.35
CA TYR A 44 1.21 12.50 2.11
C TYR A 44 0.56 13.60 1.26
N GLU A 45 1.35 14.42 0.56
CA GLU A 45 0.80 15.49 -0.28
C GLU A 45 -0.01 14.96 -1.46
N LEU A 46 0.47 13.90 -2.12
CA LEU A 46 -0.32 13.20 -3.15
C LEU A 46 -1.61 12.62 -2.56
N GLY A 47 -1.54 11.96 -1.40
CA GLY A 47 -2.71 11.44 -0.69
C GLY A 47 -3.74 12.51 -0.33
N ARG A 48 -3.30 13.70 0.09
CA ARG A 48 -4.17 14.85 0.34
C ARG A 48 -4.85 15.35 -0.93
N ALA A 49 -4.11 15.46 -2.03
CA ALA A 49 -4.67 15.88 -3.31
C ALA A 49 -5.71 14.86 -3.82
N LEU A 50 -5.42 13.56 -3.72
CA LEU A 50 -6.36 12.47 -4.04
C LEU A 50 -7.64 12.55 -3.18
N ALA A 51 -7.52 12.95 -1.91
CA ALA A 51 -8.65 13.16 -1.01
C ALA A 51 -9.42 14.49 -1.25
N GLY A 52 -9.03 15.28 -2.27
CA GLY A 52 -9.68 16.55 -2.61
C GLY A 52 -9.34 17.70 -1.66
N HIS A 53 -8.23 17.61 -0.91
CA HIS A 53 -7.80 18.63 0.04
C HIS A 53 -6.80 19.64 -0.52
N ASP A 54 -6.35 19.48 -1.78
CA ASP A 54 -5.38 20.38 -2.41
C ASP A 54 -5.47 20.32 -3.93
N ASP A 55 -6.03 21.38 -4.54
CA ASP A 55 -6.10 21.51 -6.00
C ASP A 55 -4.83 22.16 -6.59
N ASP A 56 -3.95 22.72 -5.74
CA ASP A 56 -2.78 23.53 -6.16
C ASP A 56 -1.44 22.79 -5.92
N LEU A 57 -1.47 21.45 -5.88
CA LEU A 57 -0.25 20.66 -5.69
C LEU A 57 0.71 20.86 -6.88
N THR A 58 1.91 21.40 -6.59
CA THR A 58 2.93 21.65 -7.63
C THR A 58 4.13 20.71 -7.50
N THR A 59 4.87 20.55 -8.60
CA THR A 59 6.16 19.83 -8.62
C THR A 59 7.14 20.41 -7.60
N ASP A 60 7.20 21.73 -7.46
CA ASP A 60 8.10 22.40 -6.53
C ASP A 60 7.72 22.08 -5.07
N THR A 61 6.43 22.03 -4.76
CA THR A 61 5.92 21.59 -3.44
C THR A 61 6.38 20.17 -3.13
N LEU A 62 6.28 19.23 -4.08
CA LEU A 62 6.72 17.85 -3.89
C LEU A 62 8.24 17.74 -3.73
N LEU A 63 9.00 18.48 -4.53
CA LEU A 63 10.46 18.50 -4.43
C LEU A 63 10.93 19.10 -3.11
N ASP A 64 10.30 20.18 -2.65
CA ASP A 64 10.63 20.82 -1.38
C ASP A 64 10.27 19.94 -0.18
N ALA A 65 9.09 19.30 -0.22
CA ALA A 65 8.67 18.30 0.76
C ALA A 65 9.64 17.12 0.88
N ALA A 66 10.35 16.77 -0.19
CA ALA A 66 11.35 15.71 -0.22
C ALA A 66 12.76 16.14 0.22
N ARG A 67 13.00 17.43 0.46
CA ARG A 67 14.31 17.94 0.90
C ARG A 67 14.52 17.69 2.38
N LEU A 68 14.94 16.47 2.72
CA LEU A 68 15.39 16.09 4.05
C LEU A 68 16.78 15.46 3.96
N ASP A 69 17.72 15.99 4.74
CA ASP A 69 19.02 15.35 4.94
C ASP A 69 18.87 14.10 5.81
N VAL A 70 19.57 13.04 5.40
CA VAL A 70 19.55 11.73 6.05
C VAL A 70 20.95 11.14 6.14
N ARG A 71 21.18 10.28 7.13
CA ARG A 71 22.35 9.41 7.26
C ARG A 71 21.95 7.95 7.10
N ASP A 72 22.82 7.17 6.45
CA ASP A 72 22.62 5.72 6.37
C ASP A 72 23.00 5.05 7.69
N ALA A 73 22.08 4.26 8.24
CA ALA A 73 22.27 3.39 9.39
C ALA A 73 22.07 1.93 8.98
N ALA A 74 23.05 1.38 8.26
CA ALA A 74 23.02 0.01 7.74
C ALA A 74 21.87 -0.23 6.74
N GLY A 75 21.67 0.68 5.79
CA GLY A 75 20.63 0.60 4.77
C GLY A 75 19.28 1.21 5.16
N VAL A 76 19.18 1.85 6.33
CA VAL A 76 18.01 2.63 6.76
C VAL A 76 18.38 4.11 6.75
N ALA A 77 17.57 4.94 6.10
CA ALA A 77 17.78 6.38 6.06
C ALA A 77 17.25 7.04 7.35
N VAL A 78 18.17 7.44 8.23
CA VAL A 78 17.88 8.14 9.48
C VAL A 78 17.89 9.64 9.24
N VAL A 79 16.80 10.32 9.58
CA VAL A 79 16.64 11.77 9.44
C VAL A 79 17.72 12.49 10.26
N SER A 80 18.45 13.39 9.60
CA SER A 80 19.59 14.10 10.21
C SER A 80 19.55 15.61 10.02
N ASP A 81 18.63 16.09 9.18
CA ASP A 81 18.39 17.51 8.88
C ASP A 81 18.09 18.36 10.14
N PRO A 82 18.84 19.44 10.42
CA PRO A 82 18.55 20.33 11.56
C PRO A 82 17.15 20.95 11.56
N ALA A 83 16.51 21.10 10.39
CA ALA A 83 15.16 21.61 10.23
C ALA A 83 14.10 20.49 10.20
N ALA A 84 14.46 19.24 10.51
CA ALA A 84 13.56 18.09 10.43
C ALA A 84 12.27 18.26 11.24
N SER A 85 12.34 18.87 12.42
CA SER A 85 11.15 19.07 13.27
C SER A 85 10.11 19.98 12.59
N ASP A 86 10.54 20.98 11.83
CA ASP A 86 9.64 21.87 11.09
C ASP A 86 9.12 21.18 9.83
N LYS A 87 10.01 20.51 9.08
CA LYS A 87 9.65 19.78 7.85
C LYS A 87 8.71 18.61 8.09
N LEU A 88 8.82 17.96 9.25
CA LEU A 88 7.95 16.85 9.67
C LEU A 88 6.85 17.30 10.66
N ALA A 89 6.60 18.60 10.81
CA ALA A 89 5.66 19.12 11.81
C ALA A 89 4.27 18.48 11.72
N THR A 90 3.78 18.19 10.50
CA THR A 90 2.50 17.50 10.31
C THR A 90 2.53 16.08 10.88
N ALA A 91 3.59 15.30 10.60
CA ALA A 91 3.77 13.96 11.13
C ALA A 91 3.79 13.97 12.66
N LEU A 92 4.61 14.87 13.21
CA LEU A 92 4.81 15.00 14.66
C LEU A 92 3.52 15.44 15.35
N ARG A 93 2.70 16.30 14.73
CA ARG A 93 1.39 16.69 15.27
C ARG A 93 0.38 15.55 15.29
N ILE A 94 0.39 14.68 14.28
CA ILE A 94 -0.54 13.54 14.20
C ILE A 94 -0.24 12.52 15.31
N ILE A 95 1.04 12.27 15.60
CA ILE A 95 1.46 11.28 16.60
C ILE A 95 1.57 11.86 18.02
N ALA A 96 1.60 13.19 18.17
CA ALA A 96 1.80 13.86 19.44
C ALA A 96 0.65 13.58 20.43
N PRO A 97 0.96 13.10 21.64
CA PRO A 97 0.04 13.17 22.77
C PRO A 97 -0.43 14.60 23.03
N ALA A 98 -1.63 14.75 23.58
CA ALA A 98 -2.21 16.06 23.87
C ALA A 98 -1.25 16.92 24.72
N GLY A 99 -0.93 18.12 24.22
CA GLY A 99 -0.04 19.08 24.88
C GLY A 99 1.46 18.87 24.65
N SER A 100 1.87 17.79 23.99
CA SER A 100 3.27 17.55 23.61
C SER A 100 3.62 18.18 22.27
N ARG A 101 4.92 18.39 22.04
CA ARG A 101 5.49 18.84 20.76
C ARG A 101 6.78 18.05 20.48
N PRO A 102 6.66 16.80 20.01
CA PRO A 102 7.82 15.97 19.72
C PRO A 102 8.79 16.68 18.78
N GLN A 103 10.08 16.61 19.08
CA GLN A 103 11.16 17.11 18.25
C GLN A 103 12.02 15.95 17.78
N VAL A 104 12.54 16.05 16.56
CA VAL A 104 13.47 15.09 15.98
C VAL A 104 14.88 15.35 16.53
N LEU A 105 15.58 14.30 16.90
CA LEU A 105 17.01 14.29 17.20
C LEU A 105 17.80 14.28 15.88
N THR A 106 18.65 15.27 15.67
CA THR A 106 19.27 15.60 14.37
C THR A 106 20.77 15.81 14.51
N GLU A 107 21.49 16.04 13.40
CA GLU A 107 22.93 16.36 13.45
C GLU A 107 23.27 17.59 14.31
N ALA A 108 22.33 18.53 14.46
CA ALA A 108 22.51 19.69 15.33
C ALA A 108 22.68 19.32 16.81
N ASP A 109 22.27 18.10 17.20
CA ASP A 109 22.40 17.57 18.56
C ASP A 109 23.75 16.84 18.82
N GLY A 110 24.65 16.83 17.83
CA GLY A 110 26.05 16.40 17.99
C GLY A 110 26.22 14.93 18.40
N ASP A 111 27.02 14.69 19.46
CA ASP A 111 27.37 13.34 19.92
C ASP A 111 26.14 12.50 20.30
N ARG A 112 25.07 13.14 20.76
CA ARG A 112 23.79 12.47 21.09
C ARG A 112 23.18 11.83 19.84
N PHE A 113 23.14 12.56 18.73
CA PHE A 113 22.68 12.02 17.45
C PHE A 113 23.61 10.93 16.92
N ALA A 114 24.93 11.10 17.03
CA ALA A 114 25.89 10.08 16.61
C ALA A 114 25.71 8.75 17.37
N ALA A 115 25.44 8.82 18.68
CA ALA A 115 25.14 7.65 19.50
C ALA A 115 23.83 6.97 19.08
N ALA A 116 22.76 7.75 18.87
CA ALA A 116 21.49 7.23 18.38
C ALA A 116 21.62 6.57 17.00
N LEU A 117 22.36 7.19 16.08
CA LEU A 117 22.63 6.65 14.74
C LEU A 117 23.37 5.31 14.81
N ALA A 118 24.35 5.19 15.72
CA ALA A 118 25.07 3.93 15.94
C ALA A 118 24.15 2.83 16.49
N LEU A 119 23.28 3.16 17.44
CA LEU A 119 22.27 2.23 17.98
C LEU A 119 21.28 1.77 16.91
N VAL A 120 20.80 2.67 16.04
CA VAL A 120 19.93 2.30 14.92
C VAL A 120 20.65 1.32 13.97
N ALA A 121 21.91 1.62 13.62
CA ALA A 121 22.69 0.72 12.77
C ALA A 121 22.92 -0.65 13.42
N GLU A 122 23.14 -0.70 14.73
CA GLU A 122 23.25 -1.95 15.49
C GLU A 122 21.93 -2.74 15.48
N ALA A 123 20.80 -2.06 15.71
CA ALA A 123 19.47 -2.63 15.71
C ALA A 123 19.07 -3.23 14.36
N VAL A 124 19.33 -2.52 13.26
CA VAL A 124 19.08 -3.03 11.90
C VAL A 124 19.89 -4.30 11.63
N ARG A 125 21.17 -4.31 12.04
CA ARG A 125 21.99 -5.52 11.94
C ARG A 125 21.48 -6.64 12.85
N LEU A 126 21.01 -6.32 14.06
CA LEU A 126 20.42 -7.30 14.98
C LEU A 126 19.15 -7.92 14.39
N PHE A 127 18.25 -7.10 13.86
CA PHE A 127 17.00 -7.56 13.24
C PHE A 127 17.30 -8.50 12.07
N ARG A 128 18.20 -8.11 11.15
CA ARG A 128 18.62 -8.97 10.03
C ARG A 128 19.25 -10.29 10.46
N ARG A 129 19.99 -10.30 11.58
CA ARG A 129 20.59 -11.54 12.11
C ARG A 129 19.54 -12.46 12.73
N LEU A 130 18.61 -11.91 13.50
CA LEU A 130 17.62 -12.70 14.23
C LEU A 130 16.50 -13.21 13.32
N ALA A 131 16.03 -12.38 12.38
CA ALA A 131 14.90 -12.70 11.51
C ALA A 131 15.13 -12.17 10.09
N PRO A 132 16.08 -12.76 9.31
CA PRO A 132 16.52 -12.23 8.02
C PRO A 132 15.36 -12.03 7.04
N GLU A 133 14.55 -13.07 6.80
CA GLU A 133 13.41 -12.99 5.86
C GLU A 133 12.38 -11.95 6.28
N MET A 134 12.09 -11.84 7.59
CA MET A 134 11.17 -10.82 8.12
C MET A 134 11.76 -9.42 7.97
N SER A 135 13.07 -9.27 8.18
CA SER A 135 13.73 -7.96 8.05
C SER A 135 13.76 -7.48 6.60
N ASP A 136 14.04 -8.36 5.64
CA ASP A 136 14.00 -8.03 4.22
C ASP A 136 12.57 -7.67 3.79
N ASP A 137 11.59 -8.41 4.32
CA ASP A 137 10.18 -8.20 4.01
C ASP A 137 9.60 -6.92 4.62
N LEU A 138 9.92 -6.58 5.87
CA LEU A 138 9.37 -5.42 6.57
C LEU A 138 10.14 -4.12 6.26
N LEU A 139 11.48 -4.16 6.23
CA LEU A 139 12.28 -2.95 6.01
C LEU A 139 12.13 -2.39 4.59
N ALA A 140 11.70 -3.19 3.62
CA ALA A 140 11.38 -2.72 2.27
C ALA A 140 10.26 -1.64 2.24
N HIS A 141 9.42 -1.59 3.29
CA HIS A 141 8.33 -0.63 3.41
C HIS A 141 8.76 0.65 4.17
N LEU A 142 9.93 0.64 4.81
CA LEU A 142 10.50 1.78 5.51
C LEU A 142 11.30 2.66 4.55
N THR A 143 11.04 3.97 4.55
CA THR A 143 11.78 4.94 3.74
C THR A 143 12.54 5.94 4.60
N LEU A 144 11.94 6.38 5.71
CA LEU A 144 12.55 7.32 6.64
C LEU A 144 12.39 6.83 8.08
N PHE A 145 13.44 6.98 8.85
CA PHE A 145 13.47 6.69 10.27
C PHE A 145 13.88 7.95 11.03
N ALA A 146 13.13 8.35 12.05
CA ALA A 146 13.51 9.48 12.90
C ALA A 146 13.53 9.07 14.37
N VAL A 147 14.56 9.53 15.07
CA VAL A 147 14.65 9.43 16.53
C VAL A 147 14.09 10.71 17.11
N LEU A 148 13.19 10.61 18.08
CA LEU A 148 12.61 11.74 18.79
C LEU A 148 13.47 12.05 20.03
N LYS A 149 13.48 13.31 20.44
CA LYS A 149 14.13 13.73 21.69
C LYS A 149 13.26 13.29 22.87
N ALA A 150 13.81 12.49 23.77
CA ALA A 150 13.14 11.96 24.96
C ALA A 150 12.40 13.02 25.79
N GLU A 151 12.99 14.21 25.94
CA GLU A 151 12.41 15.33 26.70
C GLU A 151 11.17 15.96 26.04
N THR A 152 10.91 15.68 24.77
CA THR A 152 9.79 16.26 24.00
C THR A 152 8.81 15.24 23.45
N SER A 153 9.16 13.94 23.44
CA SER A 153 8.38 12.86 22.84
C SER A 153 6.98 12.71 23.44
N GLY A 154 6.79 13.17 24.68
CA GLY A 154 5.51 13.07 25.39
C GLY A 154 5.13 11.63 25.76
N GLY A 155 6.09 10.70 25.74
CA GLY A 155 5.86 9.27 26.02
C GLY A 155 5.51 8.45 24.77
N VAL A 156 5.70 8.99 23.57
CA VAL A 156 5.65 8.20 22.33
C VAL A 156 6.86 7.27 22.30
N VAL A 157 6.64 5.97 22.46
CA VAL A 157 7.71 4.95 22.40
C VAL A 157 8.11 4.66 20.94
N SER A 158 7.13 4.37 20.10
CA SER A 158 7.26 4.23 18.66
C SER A 158 5.96 4.66 18.00
N ALA A 159 6.05 5.12 16.76
CA ALA A 159 4.90 5.48 15.95
C ALA A 159 5.19 5.38 14.46
N SER A 160 4.18 4.93 13.73
CA SER A 160 4.00 5.12 12.30
C SER A 160 2.57 5.65 12.08
N THR A 161 2.32 6.25 10.92
CA THR A 161 0.99 6.77 10.61
C THR A 161 0.65 6.52 9.16
N ARG A 162 -0.61 6.13 8.90
CA ARG A 162 -1.14 5.93 7.55
C ARG A 162 -1.13 7.19 6.69
N TYR A 163 -1.04 8.37 7.32
CA TYR A 163 -0.95 9.64 6.59
C TYR A 163 0.44 9.82 5.95
N LEU A 164 1.49 9.32 6.59
CA LEU A 164 2.88 9.39 6.11
C LEU A 164 3.45 7.98 6.04
N PRO A 165 2.92 7.14 5.14
CA PRO A 165 3.39 5.77 5.02
C PRO A 165 4.88 5.78 4.66
N GLY A 166 5.65 4.87 5.26
CA GLY A 166 7.11 4.78 5.12
C GLY A 166 7.92 5.57 6.13
N LEU A 167 7.30 6.29 7.06
CA LEU A 167 7.98 6.96 8.17
C LEU A 167 7.80 6.15 9.47
N VAL A 168 8.91 5.87 10.14
CA VAL A 168 8.94 5.36 11.51
C VAL A 168 9.59 6.38 12.41
N LEU A 169 8.93 6.65 13.53
CA LEU A 169 9.38 7.54 14.60
C LEU A 169 9.56 6.69 15.85
N ILE A 170 10.68 6.84 16.55
CA ILE A 170 10.88 6.21 17.86
C ILE A 170 11.34 7.24 18.88
N ASP A 171 11.03 7.02 20.15
CA ASP A 171 11.72 7.76 21.20
C ASP A 171 13.23 7.48 21.18
N GLU A 172 14.01 8.32 21.85
CA GLU A 172 15.44 8.06 22.04
C GLU A 172 15.64 6.71 22.74
N PRO A 173 16.20 5.70 22.05
CA PRO A 173 16.22 4.33 22.55
C PRO A 173 17.41 4.11 23.48
N ALA A 174 17.23 3.22 24.48
CA ALA A 174 18.30 2.85 25.38
C ALA A 174 19.13 1.66 24.85
N SER A 175 18.57 0.88 23.90
CA SER A 175 19.20 -0.34 23.39
C SER A 175 18.81 -0.68 21.95
N ALA A 176 19.64 -1.47 21.29
CA ALA A 176 19.39 -1.94 19.93
C ALA A 176 18.15 -2.86 19.81
N ILE A 177 17.83 -3.63 20.85
CA ILE A 177 16.66 -4.52 20.85
C ILE A 177 15.34 -3.76 20.89
N GLU A 178 15.28 -2.62 21.60
CA GLU A 178 14.09 -1.74 21.61
C GLU A 178 13.80 -1.19 20.21
N ILE A 179 14.85 -0.76 19.50
CA ILE A 179 14.73 -0.29 18.12
C ILE A 179 14.32 -1.43 17.20
N ALA A 180 14.91 -2.63 17.34
CA ALA A 180 14.55 -3.78 16.53
C ALA A 180 13.07 -4.17 16.74
N GLU A 181 12.59 -4.19 17.99
CA GLU A 181 11.19 -4.41 18.32
C GLU A 181 10.29 -3.34 17.68
N ALA A 182 10.64 -2.05 17.83
CA ALA A 182 9.89 -0.95 17.21
C ALA A 182 9.88 -1.07 15.67
N LEU A 183 10.99 -1.46 15.04
CA LEU A 183 11.05 -1.70 13.60
C LEU A 183 10.11 -2.83 13.18
N VAL A 184 10.05 -3.94 13.90
CA VAL A 184 9.09 -5.02 13.61
C VAL A 184 7.66 -4.50 13.73
N HIS A 185 7.34 -3.79 14.81
CA HIS A 185 6.00 -3.27 15.04
C HIS A 185 5.59 -2.28 13.95
N GLU A 186 6.33 -1.19 13.81
CA GLU A 186 5.94 -0.08 12.94
C GLU A 186 6.06 -0.44 11.46
N CYS A 187 7.09 -1.20 11.05
CA CYS A 187 7.17 -1.65 9.65
C CYS A 187 6.08 -2.68 9.29
N SER A 188 5.51 -3.40 10.27
CA SER A 188 4.33 -4.22 10.02
C SER A 188 3.11 -3.35 9.67
N HIS A 189 2.90 -2.24 10.38
CA HIS A 189 1.86 -1.27 10.01
C HIS A 189 2.10 -0.65 8.63
N LEU A 190 3.36 -0.31 8.31
CA LEU A 190 3.72 0.21 6.99
C LEU A 190 3.44 -0.80 5.87
N LYS A 191 3.76 -2.07 6.10
CA LYS A 191 3.44 -3.15 5.18
C LYS A 191 1.93 -3.36 5.04
N PHE A 192 1.20 -3.33 6.16
CA PHE A 192 -0.25 -3.44 6.15
C PHE A 192 -0.89 -2.30 5.36
N PHE A 193 -0.39 -1.08 5.49
CA PHE A 193 -0.81 0.03 4.64
C PHE A 193 -0.61 -0.27 3.15
N ASP A 194 0.58 -0.76 2.77
CA ASP A 194 0.86 -1.11 1.38
C ASP A 194 -0.05 -2.24 0.88
N PHE A 195 -0.39 -3.21 1.73
CA PHE A 195 -1.43 -4.19 1.43
C PHE A 195 -2.79 -3.52 1.23
N ALA A 196 -3.24 -2.68 2.15
CA ALA A 196 -4.55 -2.04 2.11
C ALA A 196 -4.75 -1.17 0.86
N VAL A 197 -3.70 -0.50 0.37
CA VAL A 197 -3.79 0.37 -0.82
C VAL A 197 -3.53 -0.35 -2.14
N THR A 198 -3.03 -1.59 -2.12
CA THR A 198 -2.73 -2.36 -3.35
C THR A 198 -3.52 -3.64 -3.51
N ARG A 199 -4.10 -4.19 -2.43
CA ARG A 199 -4.69 -5.53 -2.37
C ARG A 199 -6.11 -5.52 -1.82
N GLU A 200 -6.79 -6.64 -1.99
CA GLU A 200 -8.16 -6.82 -1.52
C GLU A 200 -8.17 -7.15 -0.03
N PHE A 201 -7.99 -6.14 0.82
CA PHE A 201 -7.95 -6.32 2.28
C PHE A 201 -9.24 -5.92 2.98
N LEU A 202 -9.71 -4.70 2.75
CA LEU A 202 -10.88 -4.14 3.44
C LEU A 202 -11.87 -3.55 2.44
N ASP A 203 -13.15 -3.87 2.62
CA ASP A 203 -14.24 -3.20 1.91
C ASP A 203 -14.51 -1.90 2.67
N GLY A 204 -14.30 -0.74 2.03
CA GLY A 204 -14.42 0.56 2.69
C GLY A 204 -15.77 0.78 3.37
N GLU A 205 -16.88 0.39 2.72
CA GLU A 205 -18.21 0.61 3.27
C GLU A 205 -18.54 -0.38 4.40
N ARG A 206 -18.15 -1.65 4.26
CA ARG A 206 -18.39 -2.66 5.30
C ARG A 206 -17.49 -2.45 6.50
N ALA A 207 -16.21 -2.18 6.28
CA ALA A 207 -15.23 -1.97 7.34
C ALA A 207 -15.58 -0.77 8.23
N GLU A 208 -16.17 0.29 7.67
CA GLU A 208 -16.67 1.44 8.44
C GLU A 208 -17.89 1.09 9.32
N ARG A 209 -18.70 0.11 8.92
CA ARG A 209 -19.92 -0.31 9.63
C ARG A 209 -19.72 -1.50 10.55
N ALA A 210 -18.58 -2.16 10.47
CA ALA A 210 -18.24 -3.30 11.30
C ALA A 210 -18.23 -2.94 12.80
N GLU A 211 -18.45 -3.95 13.65
CA GLU A 211 -18.31 -3.78 15.10
C GLU A 211 -16.87 -3.33 15.44
N HIS A 212 -16.74 -2.51 16.49
CA HIS A 212 -15.42 -2.11 16.97
C HIS A 212 -14.88 -3.15 17.94
N PHE A 213 -13.62 -3.53 17.79
CA PHE A 213 -12.94 -4.37 18.76
C PHE A 213 -12.58 -3.56 20.02
N VAL A 214 -12.93 -4.08 21.20
CA VAL A 214 -12.56 -3.47 22.48
C VAL A 214 -11.48 -4.32 23.13
N ASN A 215 -10.24 -3.83 23.11
CA ASN A 215 -9.12 -4.63 23.61
C ASN A 215 -9.18 -4.85 25.13
N SER A 216 -8.70 -6.01 25.59
CA SER A 216 -8.80 -6.38 27.00
C SER A 216 -7.92 -5.54 27.94
N TRP A 217 -6.82 -4.96 27.45
CA TRP A 217 -5.76 -4.37 28.29
C TRP A 217 -5.82 -2.86 28.48
N SER A 218 -6.31 -2.09 27.51
CA SER A 218 -6.49 -0.63 27.60
C SER A 218 -7.94 -0.18 27.45
N LYS A 219 -8.86 -1.09 27.07
CA LYS A 219 -10.29 -0.79 26.85
C LYS A 219 -10.54 0.25 25.76
N VAL A 220 -9.55 0.47 24.89
CA VAL A 220 -9.71 1.31 23.71
C VAL A 220 -10.48 0.53 22.65
N MET A 221 -11.40 1.24 21.99
CA MET A 221 -12.18 0.71 20.87
C MET A 221 -11.43 0.97 19.57
N TRP A 222 -11.33 -0.05 18.72
CA TRP A 222 -10.66 0.01 17.44
C TRP A 222 -11.62 -0.34 16.30
N PRO A 223 -11.67 0.45 15.21
CA PRO A 223 -12.37 0.04 14.00
C PRO A 223 -11.70 -1.18 13.37
N LEU A 224 -12.37 -1.84 12.42
CA LEU A 224 -11.89 -3.08 11.79
C LEU A 224 -10.49 -2.93 11.19
N GLU A 225 -10.24 -1.85 10.44
CA GLU A 225 -8.93 -1.56 9.84
C GLU A 225 -7.80 -1.54 10.88
N GLN A 226 -7.99 -0.76 11.95
CA GLN A 226 -7.01 -0.64 13.02
C GLN A 226 -6.83 -1.97 13.77
N THR A 227 -7.92 -2.73 13.93
CA THR A 227 -7.90 -4.04 14.56
C THR A 227 -7.06 -5.03 13.77
N PHE A 228 -7.24 -5.08 12.44
CA PHE A 228 -6.43 -5.93 11.57
C PHE A 228 -4.96 -5.50 11.54
N ALA A 229 -4.69 -4.19 11.43
CA ALA A 229 -3.33 -3.65 11.49
C ALA A 229 -2.62 -4.04 12.81
N ALA A 230 -3.31 -3.89 13.95
CA ALA A 230 -2.79 -4.29 15.26
C ALA A 230 -2.53 -5.79 15.34
N TRP A 231 -3.46 -6.62 14.86
CA TRP A 231 -3.28 -8.07 14.80
C TRP A 231 -2.06 -8.47 13.97
N HIS A 232 -1.88 -7.85 12.80
CA HIS A 232 -0.75 -8.10 11.91
C HIS A 232 0.59 -7.77 12.60
N ALA A 233 0.69 -6.60 13.22
CA ALA A 233 1.87 -6.18 13.96
C ALA A 233 2.18 -7.09 15.17
N TYR A 234 1.17 -7.45 15.98
CA TYR A 234 1.39 -8.37 17.10
C TYR A 234 1.77 -9.78 16.65
N THR A 235 1.25 -10.23 15.50
CA THR A 235 1.65 -11.52 14.93
C THR A 235 3.12 -11.51 14.49
N ALA A 236 3.57 -10.42 13.85
CA ALA A 236 4.98 -10.24 13.49
C ALA A 236 5.89 -10.17 14.74
N LEU A 237 5.48 -9.42 15.77
CA LEU A 237 6.19 -9.35 17.04
C LEU A 237 6.26 -10.71 17.75
N ALA A 238 5.18 -11.49 17.75
CA ALA A 238 5.17 -12.83 18.35
C ALA A 238 6.13 -13.78 17.62
N GLN A 239 6.26 -13.67 16.31
CA GLN A 239 7.24 -14.43 15.53
C GLN A 239 8.68 -13.94 15.81
N PHE A 240 8.91 -12.63 15.83
CA PHE A 240 10.21 -12.06 16.15
C PHE A 240 10.67 -12.44 17.56
N TYR A 241 9.77 -12.44 18.54
CA TYR A 241 10.07 -12.83 19.91
C TYR A 241 10.64 -14.25 20.01
N ARG A 242 10.11 -15.19 19.21
CA ARG A 242 10.65 -16.57 19.15
C ARG A 242 12.08 -16.60 18.61
N ALA A 243 12.43 -15.68 17.73
CA ALA A 243 13.77 -15.55 17.17
C ALA A 243 14.76 -14.85 18.12
N CYS A 244 14.29 -14.02 19.05
CA CYS A 244 15.14 -13.31 20.01
C CYS A 244 15.93 -14.23 20.96
N GLY A 245 15.43 -15.44 21.27
CA GLY A 245 16.14 -16.38 22.15
C GLY A 245 16.44 -15.77 23.53
N THR A 246 17.73 -15.56 23.83
CA THR A 246 18.20 -15.03 25.14
C THR A 246 18.54 -13.53 25.13
N GLN A 247 18.12 -12.76 24.12
CA GLN A 247 18.30 -11.31 24.15
C GLN A 247 17.64 -10.70 25.40
N GLU A 248 18.35 -9.82 26.09
CA GLU A 248 17.77 -9.05 27.19
C GLU A 248 16.76 -8.05 26.61
N LEU A 249 15.56 -8.00 27.19
CA LEU A 249 14.49 -7.13 26.71
C LEU A 249 14.36 -5.90 27.60
N GLY A 250 13.98 -4.78 27.00
CA GLY A 250 13.63 -3.57 27.74
C GLY A 250 12.44 -3.80 28.69
N PRO A 251 12.33 -3.02 29.78
CA PRO A 251 11.30 -3.20 30.81
C PRO A 251 9.86 -3.00 30.31
N VAL A 252 9.71 -2.30 29.17
CA VAL A 252 8.42 -1.99 28.54
C VAL A 252 8.16 -2.80 27.26
N SER A 253 9.00 -3.81 26.98
CA SER A 253 8.88 -4.64 25.77
C SER A 253 7.48 -5.26 25.62
N LEU A 254 6.95 -5.21 24.40
CA LEU A 254 5.71 -5.84 23.97
C LEU A 254 5.90 -7.30 23.59
N LEU A 255 7.13 -7.74 23.31
CA LEU A 255 7.43 -9.09 22.82
C LEU A 255 6.83 -10.21 23.69
N PRO A 256 6.93 -10.16 25.04
CA PRO A 256 6.33 -11.21 25.89
C PRO A 256 4.80 -11.27 25.80
N LYS A 257 4.15 -10.17 25.42
CA LYS A 257 2.68 -10.05 25.35
C LYS A 257 2.14 -10.24 23.92
N ALA A 258 3.02 -10.23 22.92
CA ALA A 258 2.63 -10.17 21.52
C ALA A 258 1.77 -11.37 21.10
N HIS A 259 2.13 -12.58 21.55
CA HIS A 259 1.36 -13.79 21.22
C HIS A 259 -0.07 -13.73 21.75
N ASP A 260 -0.26 -13.39 23.03
CA ASP A 260 -1.57 -13.35 23.66
C ASP A 260 -2.47 -12.27 23.02
N ARG A 261 -1.89 -11.10 22.72
CA ARG A 261 -2.59 -10.02 22.02
C ARG A 261 -2.98 -10.41 20.59
N ALA A 262 -2.06 -11.01 19.83
CA ALA A 262 -2.36 -11.52 18.50
C ALA A 262 -3.48 -12.58 18.54
N ALA A 263 -3.46 -13.48 19.52
CA ALA A 263 -4.49 -14.51 19.67
C ALA A 263 -5.87 -13.93 20.05
N GLU A 264 -5.91 -12.93 20.94
CA GLU A 264 -7.14 -12.23 21.29
C GLU A 264 -7.78 -11.56 20.06
N ILE A 265 -6.99 -10.74 19.35
CA ILE A 265 -7.50 -10.00 18.19
C ILE A 265 -7.85 -10.96 17.05
N GLY A 266 -7.03 -11.97 16.81
CA GLY A 266 -7.24 -12.94 15.72
C GLY A 266 -8.54 -13.73 15.87
N ARG A 267 -8.93 -14.09 17.09
CA ARG A 267 -10.24 -14.72 17.34
C ARG A 267 -11.39 -13.80 16.98
N TRP A 268 -11.32 -12.54 17.41
CA TRP A 268 -12.33 -11.56 17.07
C TRP A 268 -12.43 -11.34 15.56
N LEU A 269 -11.30 -11.28 14.85
CA LEU A 269 -11.29 -11.15 13.38
C LEU A 269 -11.90 -12.35 12.67
N LEU A 270 -11.76 -13.57 13.19
CA LEU A 270 -12.42 -14.76 12.62
C LEU A 270 -13.94 -14.68 12.73
N ASP A 271 -14.46 -14.12 13.83
CA ASP A 271 -15.89 -13.91 14.02
C ASP A 271 -16.46 -12.82 13.08
N HIS A 272 -15.58 -11.97 12.51
CA HIS A 272 -15.92 -10.86 11.60
C HIS A 272 -15.35 -11.06 10.19
N GLU A 273 -15.07 -12.30 9.81
CA GLU A 273 -14.38 -12.60 8.55
C GLU A 273 -15.19 -12.16 7.32
N SER A 274 -16.52 -12.08 7.41
CA SER A 274 -17.40 -11.61 6.32
C SER A 274 -17.19 -10.13 5.94
N ASP A 275 -16.57 -9.35 6.82
CA ASP A 275 -16.25 -7.94 6.59
C ASP A 275 -14.87 -7.74 5.94
N LEU A 276 -14.12 -8.83 5.76
CA LEU A 276 -12.79 -8.85 5.15
C LEU A 276 -12.86 -9.29 3.69
N HIS A 277 -11.99 -8.72 2.86
CA HIS A 277 -11.80 -9.18 1.49
C HIS A 277 -10.87 -10.41 1.41
N THR A 278 -10.78 -10.99 0.21
CA THR A 278 -10.16 -12.28 -0.06
C THR A 278 -8.73 -12.41 0.47
N ASP A 279 -7.86 -11.42 0.22
CA ASP A 279 -6.45 -11.50 0.65
C ASP A 279 -6.32 -11.39 2.18
N ALA A 280 -7.13 -10.54 2.82
CA ALA A 280 -7.16 -10.43 4.28
C ALA A 280 -7.67 -11.70 4.97
N ARG A 281 -8.75 -12.30 4.45
CA ARG A 281 -9.28 -13.59 4.93
C ARG A 281 -8.26 -14.71 4.81
N TRP A 282 -7.61 -14.82 3.65
CA TRP A 282 -6.56 -15.80 3.42
C TRP A 282 -5.42 -15.61 4.42
N LEU A 283 -4.93 -14.37 4.61
CA LEU A 283 -3.84 -14.09 5.54
C LEU A 283 -4.20 -14.45 6.98
N LEU A 284 -5.41 -14.06 7.41
CA LEU A 284 -5.96 -14.34 8.74
C LEU A 284 -6.01 -15.84 9.02
N ARG A 285 -6.70 -16.61 8.17
CA ARG A 285 -6.82 -18.07 8.33
C ARG A 285 -5.46 -18.75 8.31
N ALA A 286 -4.60 -18.38 7.37
CA ALA A 286 -3.28 -18.98 7.23
C ALA A 286 -2.40 -18.74 8.47
N LEU A 287 -2.42 -17.53 9.05
CA LEU A 287 -1.58 -17.20 10.23
C LEU A 287 -2.13 -17.82 11.53
N LEU A 288 -3.44 -18.07 11.60
CA LEU A 288 -4.07 -18.76 12.71
C LEU A 288 -4.06 -20.29 12.57
N GLY A 289 -3.53 -20.82 11.46
CA GLY A 289 -3.50 -22.26 11.19
C GLY A 289 -4.88 -22.87 10.95
N VAL A 290 -5.86 -22.04 10.56
CA VAL A 290 -7.20 -22.50 10.16
C VAL A 290 -7.09 -23.02 8.72
N PRO A 291 -7.53 -24.26 8.43
CA PRO A 291 -7.53 -24.77 7.06
C PRO A 291 -8.26 -23.81 6.14
N ALA A 292 -7.64 -23.46 5.01
CA ALA A 292 -8.36 -22.79 3.95
C ALA A 292 -9.38 -23.80 3.40
N ASP A 293 -10.65 -23.41 3.29
CA ASP A 293 -11.58 -24.13 2.43
C ASP A 293 -11.06 -23.92 1.00
N HIS A 294 -10.32 -24.91 0.50
CA HIS A 294 -9.56 -24.83 -0.75
C HIS A 294 -10.44 -24.49 -1.97
N ASP A 295 -11.77 -24.61 -1.84
CA ASP A 295 -12.74 -24.36 -2.90
C ASP A 295 -13.30 -22.92 -2.91
N GLU A 296 -13.22 -22.13 -1.83
CA GLU A 296 -13.84 -20.79 -1.80
C GLU A 296 -12.94 -19.66 -2.30
N THR A 297 -11.61 -19.82 -2.29
CA THR A 297 -10.69 -18.67 -2.44
C THR A 297 -10.28 -18.37 -3.89
N ARG A 298 -10.66 -19.20 -4.86
CA ARG A 298 -10.35 -19.00 -6.29
C ARG A 298 -11.48 -19.42 -7.24
N ALA A 299 -12.63 -19.86 -6.71
CA ALA A 299 -13.80 -20.16 -7.51
C ALA A 299 -14.39 -18.86 -8.07
N GLU A 300 -13.91 -18.49 -9.26
CA GLU A 300 -14.73 -18.01 -10.37
C GLU A 300 -15.84 -17.02 -9.96
N SER A 301 -15.44 -15.83 -9.51
CA SER A 301 -16.28 -14.63 -9.60
C SER A 301 -16.59 -14.36 -11.07
N GLY A 302 -17.59 -15.04 -11.62
CA GLY A 302 -17.84 -14.97 -13.06
C GLY A 302 -18.94 -15.89 -13.55
N GLY A 303 -19.92 -16.24 -12.73
CA GLY A 303 -21.20 -16.77 -13.19
C GLY A 303 -22.04 -15.71 -13.93
N ALA A 304 -21.43 -14.89 -14.79
CA ALA A 304 -22.18 -14.17 -15.79
C ALA A 304 -22.72 -15.23 -16.75
N ALA A 305 -24.04 -15.45 -16.73
CA ALA A 305 -24.70 -16.31 -17.71
C ALA A 305 -24.24 -15.85 -19.10
N ALA A 306 -23.47 -16.70 -19.78
CA ALA A 306 -23.01 -16.41 -21.13
C ALA A 306 -24.23 -16.03 -21.97
N HIS A 307 -24.26 -14.80 -22.48
CA HIS A 307 -25.26 -14.41 -23.47
C HIS A 307 -24.96 -15.19 -24.75
N ASP A 308 -25.59 -16.35 -24.84
CA ASP A 308 -25.45 -17.28 -25.96
C ASP A 308 -26.10 -16.62 -27.20
N GLY A 309 -25.28 -16.02 -28.06
CA GLY A 309 -25.71 -15.56 -29.39
C GLY A 309 -25.46 -14.08 -29.76
N ALA A 310 -24.81 -13.27 -28.92
CA ALA A 310 -24.34 -11.95 -29.36
C ALA A 310 -23.05 -12.10 -30.19
N GLU A 311 -22.98 -11.49 -31.37
CA GLU A 311 -21.70 -11.37 -32.09
C GLU A 311 -20.70 -10.61 -31.19
N PRO A 312 -19.44 -11.07 -31.08
CA PRO A 312 -18.46 -10.36 -30.29
C PRO A 312 -18.22 -8.96 -30.90
N PRO A 313 -17.99 -7.93 -30.05
CA PRO A 313 -17.64 -6.61 -30.53
C PRO A 313 -16.42 -6.69 -31.45
N ARG A 314 -16.35 -5.82 -32.47
CA ARG A 314 -15.23 -5.84 -33.43
C ARG A 314 -14.00 -5.16 -32.89
N HIS A 315 -14.19 -4.00 -32.26
CA HIS A 315 -13.10 -3.21 -31.73
C HIS A 315 -13.35 -2.77 -30.29
N LEU A 316 -12.25 -2.48 -29.61
CA LEU A 316 -12.18 -1.99 -28.25
C LEU A 316 -11.38 -0.68 -28.23
N ALA A 317 -11.84 0.34 -27.51
CA ALA A 317 -11.09 1.56 -27.25
C ALA A 317 -11.15 1.96 -25.76
N LEU A 318 -10.18 2.75 -25.32
CA LEU A 318 -10.18 3.36 -24.00
C LEU A 318 -11.12 4.58 -24.00
N VAL A 319 -11.96 4.72 -22.98
CA VAL A 319 -12.81 5.91 -22.83
C VAL A 319 -11.95 7.16 -22.64
N PRO A 320 -12.22 8.27 -23.32
CA PRO A 320 -11.48 9.52 -23.14
C PRO A 320 -11.41 9.97 -21.68
N GLY A 321 -10.23 10.39 -21.23
CA GLY A 321 -10.00 10.85 -19.86
C GLY A 321 -9.78 9.74 -18.81
N VAL A 322 -9.80 8.47 -19.21
CA VAL A 322 -9.25 7.39 -18.39
C VAL A 322 -7.74 7.45 -18.42
N ARG A 323 -7.11 7.45 -17.24
CA ARG A 323 -5.65 7.36 -17.10
C ARG A 323 -5.31 6.10 -16.32
N TYR A 324 -4.13 5.54 -16.57
CA TYR A 324 -3.70 4.34 -15.88
C TYR A 324 -2.19 4.29 -15.74
N ALA A 325 -1.71 3.60 -14.71
CA ALA A 325 -0.31 3.25 -14.57
C ALA A 325 -0.15 1.74 -14.39
N ARG A 326 0.93 1.21 -14.96
CA ARG A 326 1.24 -0.22 -14.90
C ARG A 326 2.41 -0.46 -13.95
N ALA A 327 2.21 -1.37 -13.02
CA ALA A 327 3.27 -1.93 -12.19
C ALA A 327 4.11 -2.94 -12.99
N ALA A 328 5.37 -3.15 -12.61
CA ALA A 328 6.23 -4.21 -13.15
C ALA A 328 5.64 -5.61 -12.93
N SER A 329 4.78 -5.80 -11.92
CA SER A 329 3.99 -7.02 -11.73
C SER A 329 2.96 -7.29 -12.85
N GLY A 330 2.71 -6.30 -13.70
CA GLY A 330 1.70 -6.35 -14.75
C GLY A 330 0.34 -5.82 -14.31
N ARG A 331 0.11 -5.63 -13.00
CA ARG A 331 -1.14 -5.04 -12.49
C ARG A 331 -1.27 -3.59 -12.91
N VAL A 332 -2.51 -3.17 -13.15
CA VAL A 332 -2.84 -1.83 -13.60
C VAL A 332 -3.69 -1.15 -12.53
N VAL A 333 -3.32 0.08 -12.19
CA VAL A 333 -4.14 1.01 -11.43
C VAL A 333 -4.73 2.02 -12.41
N VAL A 334 -6.03 2.27 -12.29
CA VAL A 334 -6.77 3.16 -13.19
C VAL A 334 -7.43 4.29 -12.43
N THR A 335 -7.67 5.38 -13.14
CA THR A 335 -8.50 6.49 -12.69
C THR A 335 -9.31 7.06 -13.84
N LYS A 336 -10.40 7.73 -13.49
CA LYS A 336 -11.13 8.60 -14.41
C LYS A 336 -10.92 10.05 -14.01
N ALA A 337 -10.90 10.94 -15.00
CA ALA A 337 -10.89 12.38 -14.79
C ALA A 337 -12.25 12.92 -14.26
N THR A 338 -12.82 12.28 -13.23
CA THR A 338 -13.99 12.73 -12.49
C THR A 338 -13.56 13.50 -11.23
N ARG A 339 -14.46 14.32 -10.66
CA ARG A 339 -14.28 14.89 -9.33
C ARG A 339 -15.48 14.49 -8.46
N PRO A 340 -15.29 13.73 -7.35
CA PRO A 340 -14.01 13.21 -6.85
C PRO A 340 -13.36 12.20 -7.80
N LEU A 341 -12.04 12.04 -7.67
CA LEU A 341 -11.27 11.06 -8.44
C LEU A 341 -11.56 9.67 -7.89
N ASP A 342 -11.99 8.77 -8.76
CA ASP A 342 -12.05 7.35 -8.45
C ASP A 342 -10.75 6.69 -8.90
N ILE A 343 -10.09 5.97 -7.99
CA ILE A 343 -8.85 5.25 -8.26
C ILE A 343 -8.97 3.85 -7.68
N PHE A 344 -8.70 2.86 -8.51
CA PHE A 344 -8.78 1.47 -8.09
C PHE A 344 -7.83 0.59 -8.90
N TRP A 345 -7.43 -0.52 -8.28
CA TRP A 345 -6.64 -1.55 -8.91
C TRP A 345 -7.54 -2.49 -9.71
N LEU A 346 -7.06 -2.91 -10.86
CA LEU A 346 -7.70 -3.94 -11.66
C LEU A 346 -7.23 -5.33 -11.24
N ASP A 347 -8.11 -6.31 -11.43
CA ASP A 347 -7.75 -7.73 -11.33
C ASP A 347 -6.73 -8.12 -12.43
N ALA A 348 -6.24 -9.36 -12.41
CA ALA A 348 -5.21 -9.81 -13.33
C ALA A 348 -5.65 -9.79 -14.80
N ASP A 349 -6.88 -10.19 -15.11
CA ASP A 349 -7.36 -10.29 -16.49
C ASP A 349 -7.74 -8.90 -17.02
N SER A 350 -8.38 -8.07 -16.20
CA SER A 350 -8.65 -6.66 -16.47
C SER A 350 -7.36 -5.86 -16.67
N SER A 351 -6.34 -6.10 -15.85
CA SER A 351 -5.00 -5.51 -16.03
C SER A 351 -4.36 -5.96 -17.35
N TRP A 352 -4.50 -7.25 -17.71
CA TRP A 352 -3.98 -7.77 -18.96
C TRP A 352 -4.65 -7.11 -20.16
N VAL A 353 -5.98 -7.01 -20.20
CA VAL A 353 -6.72 -6.32 -21.28
C VAL A 353 -6.30 -4.86 -21.39
N MET A 354 -6.25 -4.13 -20.27
CA MET A 354 -5.82 -2.73 -20.27
C MET A 354 -4.38 -2.56 -20.77
N SER A 355 -3.49 -3.52 -20.49
CA SER A 355 -2.11 -3.48 -20.98
C SER A 355 -1.97 -3.63 -22.50
N GLN A 356 -3.02 -4.13 -23.18
CA GLN A 356 -3.06 -4.19 -24.64
C GLN A 356 -3.41 -2.82 -25.25
N LEU A 357 -4.08 -1.93 -24.51
CA LEU A 357 -4.48 -0.58 -24.93
C LEU A 357 -3.29 0.40 -24.81
N ARG A 358 -2.32 0.27 -25.72
CA ARG A 358 -0.99 0.90 -25.63
C ARG A 358 -0.98 2.43 -25.77
N VAL A 359 -1.98 3.02 -26.42
CA VAL A 359 -2.01 4.47 -26.72
C VAL A 359 -3.45 4.96 -26.61
N GLU A 360 -3.64 6.14 -26.02
CA GLU A 360 -4.93 6.84 -26.01
C GLU A 360 -5.45 7.03 -27.45
N GLY A 361 -6.72 6.69 -27.70
CA GLY A 361 -7.32 6.74 -29.02
C GLY A 361 -6.98 5.58 -29.96
N ALA A 362 -6.14 4.62 -29.55
CA ALA A 362 -5.93 3.40 -30.32
C ALA A 362 -7.10 2.42 -30.13
N THR A 363 -7.57 1.84 -31.23
CA THR A 363 -8.52 0.72 -31.21
C THR A 363 -7.79 -0.61 -31.30
N ILE A 364 -8.31 -1.64 -30.64
CA ILE A 364 -7.82 -3.01 -30.73
C ILE A 364 -8.91 -3.88 -31.35
N ASP A 365 -8.53 -4.64 -32.38
CA ASP A 365 -9.38 -5.70 -32.94
C ASP A 365 -9.58 -6.84 -31.93
N CYS A 366 -10.83 -7.15 -31.61
CA CYS A 366 -11.17 -8.14 -30.59
C CYS A 366 -10.78 -9.58 -30.99
N ALA A 367 -10.72 -9.89 -32.29
CA ALA A 367 -10.24 -11.21 -32.75
C ALA A 367 -8.74 -11.38 -32.44
N SER A 368 -7.94 -10.34 -32.68
CA SER A 368 -6.53 -10.29 -32.32
C SER A 368 -6.32 -10.37 -30.81
N LEU A 369 -7.18 -9.67 -30.03
CA LEU A 369 -7.15 -9.74 -28.57
C LEU A 369 -7.44 -11.15 -28.05
N LEU A 370 -8.44 -11.85 -28.63
CA LEU A 370 -8.76 -13.23 -28.27
C LEU A 370 -7.62 -14.21 -28.59
N ALA A 371 -6.98 -14.04 -29.75
CA ALA A 371 -5.82 -14.86 -30.13
C ALA A 371 -4.68 -14.68 -29.12
N ALA A 372 -4.37 -13.43 -28.74
CA ALA A 372 -3.37 -13.12 -27.73
C ALA A 372 -3.75 -13.68 -26.35
N ALA A 373 -5.02 -13.59 -25.95
CA ALA A 373 -5.51 -14.12 -24.67
C ALA A 373 -5.36 -15.65 -24.60
N THR A 374 -5.66 -16.36 -25.70
CA THR A 374 -5.51 -17.81 -25.80
C THR A 374 -4.05 -18.23 -25.60
N GLU A 375 -3.12 -17.50 -26.21
CA GLU A 375 -1.68 -17.72 -26.08
C GLU A 375 -1.15 -17.38 -24.67
N ASP A 376 -1.38 -16.15 -24.21
CA ASP A 376 -0.82 -15.63 -22.96
C ASP A 376 -1.40 -16.34 -21.73
N TRP A 377 -2.71 -16.59 -21.72
CA TRP A 377 -3.37 -17.30 -20.61
C TRP A 377 -3.17 -18.82 -20.69
N ARG A 378 -2.68 -19.34 -21.83
CA ARG A 378 -2.47 -20.78 -22.08
C ARG A 378 -3.73 -21.61 -21.84
N VAL A 379 -4.86 -21.12 -22.31
CA VAL A 379 -6.17 -21.79 -22.21
C VAL A 379 -6.72 -22.09 -23.59
N THR A 380 -7.74 -22.96 -23.67
CA THR A 380 -8.48 -23.15 -24.92
C THR A 380 -9.23 -21.88 -25.31
N GLU A 381 -9.44 -21.66 -26.59
CA GLU A 381 -10.20 -20.52 -27.13
C GLU A 381 -11.55 -20.30 -26.42
N GLY A 382 -12.36 -21.36 -26.21
CA GLY A 382 -13.65 -21.22 -25.52
C GLY A 382 -13.56 -20.76 -24.06
N VAL A 383 -12.45 -21.04 -23.37
CA VAL A 383 -12.19 -20.50 -22.01
C VAL A 383 -11.74 -19.05 -22.10
N ALA A 384 -10.88 -18.71 -23.08
CA ALA A 384 -10.45 -17.34 -23.32
C ALA A 384 -11.65 -16.44 -23.67
N ILE A 385 -12.57 -16.90 -24.52
CA ILE A 385 -13.81 -16.17 -24.86
C ILE A 385 -14.59 -15.83 -23.59
N ARG A 386 -14.89 -16.81 -22.73
CA ARG A 386 -15.68 -16.56 -21.51
C ARG A 386 -15.02 -15.58 -20.56
N ARG A 387 -13.71 -15.75 -20.31
CA ARG A 387 -12.94 -14.84 -19.44
C ARG A 387 -12.89 -13.42 -20.03
N LEU A 388 -12.57 -13.31 -21.32
CA LEU A 388 -12.51 -12.02 -22.00
C LEU A 388 -13.87 -11.33 -22.02
N SER A 389 -14.96 -12.04 -22.30
CA SER A 389 -16.31 -11.46 -22.23
C SER A 389 -16.65 -10.93 -20.85
N ALA A 390 -16.35 -11.67 -19.78
CA ALA A 390 -16.58 -11.22 -18.41
C ALA A 390 -15.77 -9.95 -18.07
N VAL A 391 -14.49 -9.92 -18.47
CA VAL A 391 -13.59 -8.78 -18.25
C VAL A 391 -14.01 -7.56 -19.05
N LEU A 392 -14.33 -7.72 -20.33
CA LEU A 392 -14.79 -6.62 -21.18
C LEU A 392 -16.11 -6.06 -20.67
N GLU A 393 -17.04 -6.91 -20.23
CA GLU A 393 -18.28 -6.44 -19.63
C GLU A 393 -18.02 -5.67 -18.32
N SER A 394 -17.14 -6.16 -17.45
CA SER A 394 -16.76 -5.47 -16.22
C SER A 394 -16.12 -4.11 -16.50
N LEU A 395 -15.11 -4.05 -17.37
CA LEU A 395 -14.43 -2.81 -17.75
C LEU A 395 -15.40 -1.81 -18.41
N ARG A 396 -16.36 -2.29 -19.20
CA ARG A 396 -17.41 -1.48 -19.82
C ARG A 396 -18.42 -0.94 -18.81
N GLN A 397 -18.89 -1.76 -17.86
CA GLN A 397 -19.75 -1.34 -16.76
C GLN A 397 -19.06 -0.32 -15.86
N SER A 398 -17.74 -0.46 -15.70
CA SER A 398 -16.89 0.51 -15.04
C SER A 398 -16.53 1.70 -15.94
N PHE A 399 -17.11 1.88 -17.14
CA PHE A 399 -16.84 2.97 -18.09
C PHE A 399 -15.35 3.26 -18.31
N LEU A 400 -14.53 2.20 -18.37
CA LEU A 400 -13.09 2.31 -18.67
C LEU A 400 -12.82 2.13 -20.15
N ILE A 401 -13.66 1.35 -20.82
CA ILE A 401 -13.56 1.03 -22.23
C ILE A 401 -14.90 1.22 -22.94
N GLU A 402 -14.84 1.37 -24.25
CA GLU A 402 -15.97 1.30 -25.15
C GLU A 402 -15.78 0.18 -26.18
N LEU A 403 -16.89 -0.45 -26.56
CA LEU A 403 -16.94 -1.49 -27.58
C LEU A 403 -17.52 -0.89 -28.85
N ILE A 404 -16.82 -1.05 -29.97
CA ILE A 404 -17.15 -0.41 -31.25
C ILE A 404 -17.44 -1.49 -32.30
N ASP A 405 -18.69 -1.52 -32.76
CA ASP A 405 -19.16 -2.49 -33.76
C ASP A 405 -18.83 -2.06 -35.20
N ASP A 406 -18.76 -0.74 -35.45
CA ASP A 406 -18.45 -0.17 -36.77
C ASP A 406 -17.61 1.11 -36.63
N LEU A 407 -16.42 1.12 -37.24
CA LEU A 407 -15.49 2.26 -37.19
C LEU A 407 -15.96 3.46 -38.04
N SER A 408 -17.00 3.28 -38.87
CA SER A 408 -17.52 4.29 -39.78
C SER A 408 -17.95 5.61 -39.10
N HIS A 409 -18.26 5.60 -37.81
CA HIS A 409 -18.67 6.78 -37.06
C HIS A 409 -17.49 7.56 -36.43
N CYS A 410 -16.34 6.94 -36.20
CA CYS A 410 -15.25 7.56 -35.44
C CYS A 410 -14.42 8.55 -36.28
N GLU A 411 -14.31 8.32 -37.60
CA GLU A 411 -13.55 9.20 -38.51
C GLU A 411 -14.24 10.56 -38.72
N GLN A 412 -15.56 10.64 -38.58
CA GLN A 412 -16.31 11.88 -38.82
C GLN A 412 -16.16 12.93 -37.70
N GLU A 413 -15.90 12.51 -36.46
CA GLU A 413 -15.70 13.44 -35.33
C GLU A 413 -14.28 14.03 -35.28
N GLN A 414 -13.27 13.26 -35.71
CA GLN A 414 -11.89 13.78 -35.80
C GLN A 414 -11.71 14.84 -36.90
N GLU A 415 -12.42 14.71 -38.03
CA GLU A 415 -12.36 15.73 -39.10
C GLU A 415 -13.08 17.04 -38.74
N GLN A 416 -14.11 17.01 -37.88
CA GLN A 416 -14.85 18.21 -37.48
C GLN A 416 -14.17 19.01 -36.36
N GLY A 417 -13.32 18.38 -35.54
CA GLY A 417 -12.58 19.05 -34.46
C GLY A 417 -11.32 19.80 -34.89
N SER A 418 -10.84 19.60 -36.13
CA SER A 418 -9.56 20.17 -36.60
C SER A 418 -9.69 21.51 -37.36
N ILE A 419 -10.87 22.12 -37.40
CA ILE A 419 -11.13 23.44 -37.98
C ILE A 419 -11.56 24.42 -36.87
N THR A 420 -10.62 24.82 -36.00
CA THR A 420 -10.77 26.05 -35.19
C THR A 420 -9.43 26.59 -34.75
#